data_AF-A0A093FNK1-F1
#
_entry.id   AF-A0A093FNK1-F1
#
_cell.length_a   1.000
_cell.length_b   1.000
_cell.length_c   1.000
_cell.angle_alpha   90.00
_cell.angle_beta   90.00
_cell.angle_gamma   90.00
#
_symmetry.space_group_name_H-M   'P 1'
#
loop_
_entity.id
_entity.type
_entity.pdbx_description
1 polymer ?
#
loop_
_entity_poly.entity_id
_entity_poly.type
_entity_poly.pdbx_seq_one_letter_code
_entity_poly.pdbx_strand_id
1 'polypeptide(L)'
;METAEFYYVYYLAQDYLQYVLQESHLGPAQTRVAHVLRNIASSLQDQTEEALRPFLDRIDITSVAVAKRIFNGVMEEKFADGNTNWGRIMTIFTFGGLLTKKLQEHGVQLTGEEKEQISYFITEYIINNKAEWIDANGGWENGFLTKFERRSLLSFSKITAMFIAVFSLFREYY
;
A
#
# COMPACT_ATOMS: atom_id res chain seq x y z
N MET A 1 -21.05 -8.82 -4.26
CA MET A 1 -21.68 -7.53 -3.94
C MET A 1 -20.70 -6.80 -3.05
N GLU A 2 -20.26 -5.60 -3.43
CA GLU A 2 -19.33 -4.80 -2.64
C GLU A 2 -19.99 -4.41 -1.31
N THR A 3 -19.29 -4.64 -0.20
CA THR A 3 -19.78 -4.38 1.16
C THR A 3 -19.45 -2.95 1.60
N ALA A 4 -20.05 -2.48 2.69
CA ALA A 4 -19.68 -1.20 3.30
C ALA A 4 -18.18 -1.16 3.66
N GLU A 5 -17.62 -2.30 4.10
CA GLU A 5 -16.19 -2.44 4.37
C GLU A 5 -15.34 -2.30 3.11
N PHE A 6 -15.78 -2.88 1.98
CA PHE A 6 -15.10 -2.74 0.70
C PHE A 6 -14.97 -1.26 0.31
N TYR A 7 -16.07 -0.50 0.33
CA TYR A 7 -16.03 0.92 -0.01
C TYR A 7 -15.19 1.75 0.95
N TYR A 8 -15.17 1.38 2.25
CA TYR A 8 -14.32 2.05 3.22
C TYR A 8 -12.84 1.85 2.92
N VAL A 9 -12.41 0.60 2.66
CA VAL A 9 -11.02 0.30 2.29
C VAL A 9 -10.66 0.91 0.94
N TYR A 10 -11.58 0.89 -0.02
CA TYR A 10 -11.43 1.54 -1.31
C TYR A 10 -11.17 3.04 -1.17
N TYR A 11 -11.97 3.71 -0.33
CA TYR A 11 -11.76 5.12 -0.03
C TYR A 11 -10.38 5.39 0.59
N LEU A 12 -9.92 4.54 1.52
CA LEU A 12 -8.57 4.67 2.09
C LEU A 12 -7.46 4.52 1.04
N ALA A 13 -7.59 3.54 0.15
CA ALA A 13 -6.63 3.32 -0.94
C ALA A 13 -6.62 4.52 -1.89
N GLN A 14 -7.80 4.95 -2.34
CA GLN A 14 -7.95 6.09 -3.25
C GLN A 14 -7.38 7.38 -2.65
N ASP A 15 -7.71 7.70 -1.40
CA ASP A 15 -7.20 8.88 -0.69
C ASP A 15 -5.67 8.91 -0.65
N TYR A 16 -5.06 7.75 -0.34
CA TYR A 16 -3.60 7.63 -0.30
C TYR A 16 -2.96 7.73 -1.69
N LEU A 17 -3.52 7.09 -2.72
CA LEU A 17 -2.96 7.16 -4.07
C LEU A 17 -3.05 8.56 -4.67
N GLN A 18 -4.16 9.26 -4.44
CA GLN A 18 -4.29 10.67 -4.79
C GLN A 18 -3.16 11.48 -4.13
N TYR A 19 -2.92 11.26 -2.83
CA TYR A 19 -1.82 11.92 -2.12
C TYR A 19 -0.45 11.63 -2.74
N VAL A 20 -0.16 10.37 -3.09
CA VAL A 20 1.10 9.97 -3.74
C VAL A 20 1.29 10.69 -5.08
N LEU A 21 0.22 10.86 -5.85
CA LEU A 21 0.23 11.53 -7.15
C LEU A 21 0.27 13.07 -7.05
N GLN A 22 0.30 13.64 -5.84
CA GLN A 22 0.36 15.08 -5.58
C GLN A 22 -0.74 15.86 -6.30
N GLU A 23 -1.96 15.33 -6.38
CA GLU A 23 -3.02 16.01 -7.11
C GLU A 23 -3.35 17.38 -6.50
N SER A 24 -3.46 18.40 -7.35
CA SER A 24 -3.54 19.81 -6.94
C SER A 24 -4.76 20.18 -6.07
N HIS A 25 -5.70 19.25 -5.91
CA HIS A 25 -6.97 19.43 -5.20
C HIS A 25 -7.11 18.53 -3.97
N LEU A 26 -6.04 17.89 -3.48
CA LEU A 26 -6.12 17.13 -2.24
C LEU A 26 -6.41 18.06 -1.06
N GLY A 27 -7.66 18.01 -0.62
CA GLY A 27 -8.09 18.56 0.65
C GLY A 27 -7.53 17.77 1.84
N PRO A 28 -7.88 18.19 3.07
CA PRO A 28 -7.62 17.37 4.25
C PRO A 28 -8.26 15.99 4.09
N ALA A 29 -7.59 14.95 4.59
CA ALA A 29 -8.15 13.60 4.62
C ALA A 29 -9.50 13.62 5.36
N GLN A 30 -10.52 12.97 4.80
CA GLN A 30 -11.89 13.10 5.33
C GLN A 30 -12.10 12.32 6.63
N THR A 31 -11.24 11.33 6.91
CA THR A 31 -11.28 10.55 8.15
C THR A 31 -9.94 10.60 8.87
N ARG A 32 -9.98 10.35 10.18
CA ARG A 32 -8.79 10.25 11.02
C ARG A 32 -7.90 9.08 10.59
N VAL A 33 -8.51 7.95 10.21
CA VAL A 33 -7.81 6.79 9.65
C VAL A 33 -7.07 7.18 8.37
N ALA A 34 -7.74 7.83 7.41
CA ALA A 34 -7.10 8.28 6.18
C ALA A 34 -5.93 9.23 6.45
N HIS A 35 -6.09 10.18 7.39
CA HIS A 35 -5.01 11.09 7.78
C HIS A 35 -3.78 10.35 8.33
N VAL A 36 -3.99 9.44 9.30
CA VAL A 36 -2.90 8.67 9.92
C VAL A 36 -2.26 7.72 8.90
N LEU A 37 -3.07 7.05 8.08
CA LEU A 37 -2.60 6.17 7.02
C LEU A 37 -1.73 6.93 6.03
N ARG A 38 -2.20 8.07 5.53
CA ARG A 38 -1.46 8.94 4.60
C ARG A 38 -0.08 9.31 5.13
N ASN A 39 -0.01 9.82 6.37
CA ASN A 39 1.24 10.25 7.00
C ASN A 39 2.24 9.10 7.19
N ILE A 40 1.75 7.92 7.56
CA ILE A 40 2.59 6.76 7.85
C ILE A 40 3.04 6.09 6.55
N ALA A 41 2.11 5.87 5.62
CA ALA A 41 2.40 5.24 4.35
C ALA A 41 3.35 6.09 3.51
N SER A 42 3.22 7.42 3.52
CA SER A 42 4.15 8.32 2.82
C SER A 42 5.55 8.28 3.43
N SER A 43 5.66 8.37 4.77
CA SER A 43 6.95 8.24 5.46
C SER A 43 7.62 6.89 5.20
N LEU A 44 6.82 5.81 5.15
CA LEU A 44 7.29 4.48 4.80
C LEU A 44 7.70 4.38 3.34
N GLN A 45 6.94 5.01 2.45
CA GLN A 45 7.22 5.03 1.02
C GLN A 45 8.56 5.71 0.75
N ASP A 46 8.82 6.90 1.30
CA ASP A 46 10.08 7.61 1.10
C ASP A 46 11.30 6.76 1.52
N GLN A 47 11.23 6.16 2.71
CA GLN A 47 12.29 5.27 3.21
C GLN A 47 12.45 3.99 2.38
N THR A 48 11.34 3.42 1.93
CA THR A 48 11.33 2.18 1.16
C THR A 48 11.79 2.42 -0.26
N GLU A 49 11.43 3.55 -0.87
CA GLU A 49 11.85 3.93 -2.21
C GLU A 49 13.36 4.10 -2.29
N GLU A 50 13.97 4.80 -1.32
CA GLU A 50 15.42 4.93 -1.25
C GLU A 50 16.11 3.57 -1.11
N ALA A 51 15.61 2.73 -0.19
CA ALA A 51 16.19 1.41 0.08
C ALA A 51 16.02 0.43 -1.09
N LEU A 52 14.91 0.51 -1.82
CA LEU A 52 14.59 -0.39 -2.91
C LEU A 52 14.92 0.17 -4.29
N ARG A 53 15.45 1.39 -4.40
CA ARG A 53 15.75 2.04 -5.69
C ARG A 53 16.49 1.13 -6.68
N PRO A 54 17.56 0.40 -6.30
CA PRO A 54 18.26 -0.49 -7.23
C PRO A 54 17.39 -1.64 -7.79
N PHE A 55 16.36 -2.03 -7.05
CA PHE A 55 15.38 -3.04 -7.48
C PHE A 55 14.28 -2.39 -8.32
N LEU A 56 13.69 -1.30 -7.82
CA LEU A 56 12.60 -0.60 -8.50
C LEU A 56 13.01 -0.10 -9.88
N ASP A 57 14.27 0.31 -10.07
CA ASP A 57 14.82 0.75 -11.37
C ASP A 57 14.96 -0.39 -12.39
N ARG A 58 14.84 -1.66 -11.95
CA ARG A 58 14.89 -2.84 -12.83
C ARG A 58 13.51 -3.39 -13.17
N ILE A 59 12.47 -2.92 -12.50
CA ILE A 59 11.11 -3.38 -12.74
C ILE A 59 10.51 -2.54 -13.87
N ASP A 60 10.30 -3.16 -15.02
CA ASP A 60 9.64 -2.52 -16.16
C ASP A 60 8.11 -2.54 -15.97
N ILE A 61 7.58 -1.47 -15.35
CA ILE A 61 6.14 -1.33 -15.07
C ILE A 61 5.48 -0.52 -16.19
N THR A 62 5.07 -1.21 -17.24
CA THR A 62 4.52 -0.60 -18.47
C THR A 62 3.00 -0.39 -18.47
N SER A 63 2.28 -0.97 -17.51
CA SER A 63 0.80 -0.87 -17.44
C SER A 63 0.26 -1.20 -16.04
N VAL A 64 -0.98 -0.78 -15.78
CA VAL A 64 -1.71 -1.12 -14.54
C VAL A 64 -1.84 -2.64 -14.36
N ALA A 65 -2.02 -3.38 -15.45
CA ALA A 65 -2.09 -4.85 -15.41
C ALA A 65 -0.77 -5.47 -14.93
N VAL A 66 0.37 -4.98 -15.43
CA VAL A 66 1.70 -5.41 -14.97
C VAL A 66 1.91 -5.04 -13.50
N ALA A 67 1.51 -3.82 -13.09
CA ALA A 67 1.56 -3.39 -11.70
C ALA A 67 0.73 -4.31 -10.78
N LYS A 68 -0.50 -4.66 -11.17
CA LYS A 68 -1.36 -5.61 -10.41
C LYS A 68 -0.69 -6.98 -10.26
N ARG A 69 -0.07 -7.51 -11.32
CA ARG A 69 0.65 -8.80 -11.26
C ARG A 69 1.81 -8.75 -10.28
N ILE A 70 2.65 -7.72 -10.35
CA ILE A 70 3.78 -7.54 -9.45
C ILE A 70 3.30 -7.36 -8.00
N PHE A 71 2.26 -6.55 -7.80
CA PHE A 71 1.62 -6.34 -6.51
C PHE A 71 1.20 -7.66 -5.87
N ASN A 72 0.43 -8.48 -6.58
CA ASN A 72 -0.04 -9.77 -6.05
C ASN A 72 1.12 -10.69 -5.71
N GLY A 73 2.10 -10.86 -6.60
CA GLY A 73 3.25 -11.73 -6.35
C GLY A 73 4.08 -11.30 -5.13
N VAL A 74 4.34 -10.00 -4.98
CA VAL A 74 5.05 -9.47 -3.80
C VAL A 74 4.22 -9.67 -2.53
N MET A 75 2.90 -9.44 -2.58
CA MET A 75 2.04 -9.61 -1.40
C MET A 75 1.84 -11.09 -1.02
N GLU A 76 1.74 -11.99 -1.97
CA GLU A 76 1.71 -13.44 -1.72
C GLU A 76 2.97 -13.89 -0.98
N GLU A 77 4.16 -13.53 -1.49
CA GLU A 77 5.43 -13.82 -0.81
C GLU A 77 5.51 -13.15 0.56
N LYS A 78 5.03 -11.89 0.67
CA LYS A 78 5.06 -11.12 1.92
C LYS A 78 4.32 -11.80 3.07
N PHE A 79 3.22 -12.46 2.75
CA PHE A 79 2.30 -13.10 3.69
C PHE A 79 2.35 -14.62 3.65
N ALA A 80 3.34 -15.21 2.94
CA ALA A 80 3.49 -16.67 2.82
C ALA A 80 3.71 -17.39 4.16
N ASP A 81 4.27 -16.69 5.17
CA ASP A 81 4.45 -17.21 6.53
C ASP A 81 3.16 -17.20 7.39
N GLY A 82 2.03 -16.76 6.82
CA GLY A 82 0.73 -16.68 7.49
C GLY A 82 0.59 -15.55 8.53
N ASN A 83 1.66 -14.80 8.82
CA ASN A 83 1.63 -13.79 9.88
C ASN A 83 1.03 -12.48 9.39
N THR A 84 0.06 -11.93 10.13
CA THR A 84 -0.50 -10.60 9.85
C THR A 84 -0.37 -9.69 11.06
N ASN A 85 -0.01 -8.43 10.81
CA ASN A 85 -0.08 -7.35 11.78
C ASN A 85 -0.29 -6.03 11.03
N TRP A 86 -0.70 -5.00 11.77
CA TRP A 86 -0.93 -3.65 11.22
C TRP A 86 0.26 -3.08 10.43
N GLY A 87 1.50 -3.36 10.82
CA GLY A 87 2.69 -2.93 10.08
C GLY A 87 2.83 -3.60 8.72
N ARG A 88 2.47 -4.89 8.61
CA ARG A 88 2.40 -5.61 7.33
C ARG A 88 1.20 -5.16 6.49
N ILE A 89 0.05 -4.85 7.09
CA ILE A 89 -1.07 -4.25 6.35
C ILE A 89 -0.65 -2.92 5.73
N MET A 90 0.13 -2.10 6.44
CA MET A 90 0.68 -0.87 5.87
C MET A 90 1.58 -1.10 4.65
N THR A 91 2.30 -2.23 4.59
CA THR A 91 3.10 -2.55 3.39
C THR A 91 2.26 -2.74 2.13
N ILE A 92 0.98 -3.10 2.27
CA ILE A 92 0.06 -3.25 1.13
C ILE A 92 -0.18 -1.87 0.50
N PHE A 93 -0.56 -0.86 1.30
CA PHE A 93 -0.74 0.50 0.82
C PHE A 93 0.57 1.08 0.28
N THR A 94 1.63 1.06 1.08
CA THR A 94 2.94 1.62 0.69
C THR A 94 3.44 1.05 -0.63
N PHE A 95 3.30 -0.26 -0.87
CA PHE A 95 3.72 -0.84 -2.14
C PHE A 95 2.83 -0.44 -3.31
N GLY A 96 1.52 -0.37 -3.10
CA GLY A 96 0.60 0.19 -4.09
C GLY A 96 0.98 1.63 -4.48
N GLY A 97 1.35 2.47 -3.51
CA GLY A 97 1.88 3.81 -3.75
C GLY A 97 3.17 3.83 -4.55
N LEU A 98 4.14 2.97 -4.23
CA LEU A 98 5.39 2.82 -4.98
C LEU A 98 5.15 2.45 -6.44
N LEU A 99 4.29 1.45 -6.70
CA LEU A 99 3.92 1.03 -8.05
C LEU A 99 3.20 2.15 -8.82
N THR A 100 2.34 2.91 -8.14
CA THR A 100 1.60 4.03 -8.73
C THR A 100 2.54 5.15 -9.16
N LYS A 101 3.50 5.52 -8.31
CA LYS A 101 4.54 6.48 -8.65
C LYS A 101 5.42 5.99 -9.80
N LYS A 102 5.80 4.70 -9.79
CA LYS A 102 6.60 4.11 -10.88
C LYS A 102 5.87 4.08 -12.21
N LEU A 103 4.56 3.82 -12.24
CA LEU A 103 3.73 3.93 -13.44
C LEU A 103 3.80 5.35 -14.02
N GLN A 104 3.66 6.37 -13.17
CA GLN A 104 3.76 7.77 -13.59
C GLN A 104 5.17 8.11 -14.12
N GLU A 105 6.23 7.65 -13.45
CA GLU A 105 7.62 7.86 -13.87
C GLU A 105 7.93 7.20 -15.23
N HIS A 106 7.30 6.07 -15.54
CA HIS A 106 7.43 5.37 -16.83
C HIS A 106 6.50 5.94 -17.92
N GLY A 107 5.81 7.06 -17.65
CA GLY A 107 4.97 7.73 -18.63
C GLY A 107 3.61 7.07 -18.87
N VAL A 108 3.18 6.14 -18.01
CA VAL A 108 1.81 5.61 -18.06
C VAL A 108 0.84 6.71 -17.68
N GLN A 109 -0.15 6.96 -18.55
CA GLN A 109 -1.20 7.92 -18.28
C GLN A 109 -2.12 7.36 -17.20
N LEU A 110 -2.03 7.92 -15.99
CA LEU A 110 -2.92 7.59 -14.89
C LEU A 110 -4.13 8.51 -14.96
N THR A 111 -5.16 8.12 -15.71
CA THR A 111 -6.45 8.85 -15.75
C THR A 111 -7.32 8.44 -14.56
N GLY A 112 -8.61 8.82 -14.55
CA GLY A 112 -9.54 8.37 -13.52
C GLY A 112 -9.63 6.85 -13.47
N GLU A 113 -9.76 6.19 -14.62
CA GLU A 113 -9.95 4.74 -14.70
C GLU A 113 -8.74 3.96 -14.18
N GLU A 114 -7.51 4.32 -14.58
CA GLU A 114 -6.31 3.64 -14.08
C GLU A 114 -6.16 3.79 -12.56
N LYS A 115 -6.46 4.97 -12.01
CA LYS A 115 -6.39 5.21 -10.55
C LYS A 115 -7.43 4.38 -9.81
N GLU A 116 -8.63 4.27 -10.36
CA GLU A 116 -9.69 3.41 -9.83
C GLU A 116 -9.27 1.95 -9.86
N GLN A 117 -8.70 1.46 -10.97
CA GLN A 117 -8.18 0.09 -11.08
C GLN A 117 -7.07 -0.21 -10.06
N ILE A 118 -6.17 0.73 -9.81
CA ILE A 118 -5.11 0.57 -8.81
C ILE A 118 -5.71 0.52 -7.40
N SER A 119 -6.59 1.47 -7.07
CA SER A 119 -7.30 1.48 -5.79
C SER A 119 -8.08 0.18 -5.58
N TYR A 120 -8.70 -0.33 -6.65
CA TYR A 120 -9.49 -1.54 -6.64
C TYR A 120 -8.66 -2.78 -6.31
N PHE A 121 -7.53 -3.01 -6.98
CA PHE A 121 -6.75 -4.24 -6.70
C PHE A 121 -6.12 -4.22 -5.29
N ILE A 122 -5.76 -3.04 -4.77
CA ILE A 122 -5.29 -2.90 -3.38
C ILE A 122 -6.42 -3.31 -2.43
N THR A 123 -7.62 -2.79 -2.68
CA THR A 123 -8.82 -3.07 -1.89
C THR A 123 -9.20 -4.55 -1.96
N GLU A 124 -9.25 -5.11 -3.16
CA GLU A 124 -9.54 -6.53 -3.40
C GLU A 124 -8.59 -7.42 -2.60
N TYR A 125 -7.29 -7.13 -2.60
CA TYR A 125 -6.32 -7.90 -1.83
C TYR A 125 -6.58 -7.80 -0.31
N ILE A 126 -6.84 -6.61 0.22
CA ILE A 126 -7.11 -6.40 1.65
C ILE A 126 -8.39 -7.13 2.06
N ILE A 127 -9.48 -6.95 1.31
CA ILE A 127 -10.77 -7.53 1.63
C ILE A 127 -10.70 -9.06 1.57
N ASN A 128 -10.11 -9.62 0.51
CA ASN A 128 -10.07 -11.06 0.33
C ASN A 128 -9.12 -11.78 1.30
N ASN A 129 -8.07 -11.10 1.78
CA ASN A 129 -7.00 -11.78 2.53
C ASN A 129 -6.80 -11.29 3.96
N LYS A 130 -7.36 -10.13 4.33
CA LYS A 130 -7.03 -9.43 5.60
C LYS A 130 -8.26 -8.91 6.35
N ALA A 131 -9.45 -8.86 5.76
CA ALA A 131 -10.66 -8.35 6.41
C ALA A 131 -10.95 -9.06 7.75
N GLU A 132 -10.93 -10.40 7.77
CA GLU A 132 -11.15 -11.17 9.01
C GLU A 132 -10.15 -10.81 10.11
N TRP A 133 -8.86 -10.68 9.75
CA TRP A 133 -7.83 -10.27 10.71
C TRP A 133 -8.06 -8.83 11.19
N ILE A 134 -8.42 -7.92 10.28
CA ILE A 134 -8.70 -6.52 10.59
C ILE A 134 -9.85 -6.42 11.60
N ASP A 135 -10.95 -7.10 11.36
CA ASP A 135 -12.12 -7.13 12.24
C ASP A 135 -11.76 -7.72 13.62
N ALA A 136 -11.11 -8.88 13.63
CA ALA A 136 -10.64 -9.54 14.86
C ALA A 136 -9.63 -8.70 15.68
N ASN A 137 -9.00 -7.70 15.06
CA ASN A 137 -8.02 -6.81 15.71
C ASN A 137 -8.55 -5.38 15.91
N GLY A 138 -9.88 -5.22 15.97
CA GLY A 138 -10.55 -3.96 16.36
C GLY A 138 -10.82 -3.01 15.19
N GLY A 139 -10.67 -3.46 13.95
CA GLY A 139 -10.91 -2.67 12.76
C GLY A 139 -9.98 -1.46 12.62
N TRP A 140 -10.33 -0.58 11.68
CA TRP A 140 -9.54 0.60 11.38
C TRP A 140 -9.58 1.67 12.49
N GLU A 141 -10.74 1.87 13.12
CA GLU A 141 -10.89 2.90 14.16
C GLU A 141 -10.26 2.45 15.49
N ASN A 142 -10.63 1.29 16.03
CA ASN A 142 -10.16 0.88 17.37
C ASN A 142 -8.84 0.10 17.33
N GLY A 143 -8.52 -0.56 16.22
CA GLY A 143 -7.27 -1.30 16.04
C GLY A 143 -6.15 -0.44 15.46
N PHE A 144 -6.34 0.03 14.23
CA PHE A 144 -5.30 0.75 13.49
C PHE A 144 -4.92 2.09 14.14
N LEU A 145 -5.89 2.95 14.50
CA LEU A 145 -5.55 4.23 15.15
C LEU A 145 -4.85 4.02 16.49
N THR A 146 -5.33 3.09 17.33
CA THR A 146 -4.69 2.76 18.62
C THR A 146 -3.23 2.35 18.42
N LYS A 147 -2.94 1.60 17.35
CA LYS A 147 -1.58 1.16 17.04
C LYS A 147 -0.66 2.32 16.66
N PHE A 148 -1.16 3.26 15.87
CA PHE A 148 -0.31 4.15 15.08
C PHE A 148 -0.38 5.62 15.48
N GLU A 149 -1.47 6.07 16.07
CA GLU A 149 -1.65 7.45 16.48
C GLU A 149 -0.67 7.90 17.57
N ARG A 150 -0.24 6.95 18.43
CA ARG A 150 0.68 7.22 19.55
C ARG A 150 2.12 6.82 19.27
N ARG A 151 2.45 6.27 18.10
CA ARG A 151 3.80 5.77 17.78
C ARG A 151 4.58 6.80 16.98
N SER A 152 5.81 7.08 17.42
CA SER A 152 6.75 7.90 16.66
C SER A 152 7.24 7.14 15.42
N LEU A 153 7.58 7.90 14.37
CA LEU A 153 8.07 7.44 13.06
C LEU A 153 9.36 6.58 13.15
N LEU A 154 9.97 6.48 14.34
CA LEU A 154 11.24 5.80 14.61
C LEU A 154 11.17 4.26 14.55
N SER A 155 9.99 3.65 14.34
CA SER A 155 9.82 2.19 14.23
C SER A 155 9.65 1.68 12.79
N PHE A 156 9.85 2.51 11.77
CA PHE A 156 9.67 2.13 10.37
C PHE A 156 10.82 1.33 9.77
N SER A 157 12.01 1.37 10.38
CA SER A 157 13.17 0.57 9.95
C SER A 157 12.87 -0.93 9.84
N LYS A 158 12.04 -1.48 10.74
CA LYS A 158 11.59 -2.87 10.69
C LYS A 158 10.67 -3.15 9.49
N ILE A 159 9.87 -2.17 9.08
CA ILE A 159 8.96 -2.28 7.93
C ILE A 159 9.75 -2.18 6.62
N THR A 160 10.72 -1.27 6.55
CA THR A 160 11.63 -1.16 5.40
C THR A 160 12.49 -2.41 5.22
N ALA A 161 13.07 -2.95 6.30
CA ALA A 161 13.81 -4.22 6.27
C ALA A 161 12.94 -5.39 5.79
N MET A 162 11.67 -5.37 6.19
CA MET A 162 10.64 -6.32 5.76
C MET A 162 10.34 -6.25 4.26
N PHE A 163 10.47 -5.08 3.63
CA PHE A 163 10.36 -4.94 2.18
C PHE A 163 11.62 -5.48 1.50
N ILE A 164 12.81 -5.07 1.94
CA ILE A 164 14.10 -5.54 1.39
C ILE A 164 14.16 -7.08 1.36
N ALA A 165 13.74 -7.74 2.43
CA ALA A 165 13.73 -9.19 2.50
C ALA A 165 12.84 -9.83 1.42
N VAL A 166 11.61 -9.33 1.24
CA VAL A 166 10.68 -9.85 0.21
C VAL A 166 11.19 -9.59 -1.19
N PHE A 167 11.74 -8.41 -1.47
CA PHE A 167 12.32 -8.11 -2.79
C PHE A 167 13.56 -8.93 -3.09
N SER A 168 14.35 -9.27 -2.08
CA SER A 168 15.51 -10.15 -2.24
C SER A 168 15.08 -11.56 -2.62
N LEU A 169 14.02 -12.09 -1.98
CA LEU A 169 13.43 -13.40 -2.31
C LEU A 169 12.75 -13.39 -3.68
N PHE A 170 11.94 -12.37 -3.98
CA PHE A 170 11.23 -12.25 -5.25
C PHE A 170 12.18 -12.19 -6.45
N ARG A 171 13.38 -11.61 -6.28
CA ARG A 171 14.45 -11.58 -7.28
C ARG A 171 15.10 -12.95 -7.54
N GLU A 172 15.01 -13.91 -6.62
CA GLU A 172 15.53 -15.27 -6.88
C GLU A 172 14.60 -16.08 -7.80
N TYR A 173 13.36 -15.63 -7.98
CA TYR A 173 12.34 -16.32 -8.78
C TYR A 173 12.00 -15.64 -10.12
N TYR A 174 12.59 -14.47 -10.42
CA TYR A 174 12.40 -13.68 -11.66
C TYR A 174 13.70 -12.97 -12.09
#